data_AF-A0A960WD86-F1
#
_entry.id   AF-A0A960WD86-F1
#
_cell.length_a   1.000
_cell.length_b   1.000
_cell.length_c   1.000
_cell.angle_alpha   90.00
_cell.angle_beta   90.00
_cell.angle_gamma   90.00
#
_symmetry.space_group_name_H-M   'P 1'
#
loop_
_entity.id
_entity.type
_entity.pdbx_description
1 polymer ?
#
loop_
_entity_poly.entity_id
_entity_poly.type
_entity_poly.pdbx_seq_one_letter_code
_entity_poly.pdbx_strand_id
1 'polypeptide(L)'
;DPVWASFITHLVGTLAALGMLMLLRQSKNEEKTQAPLWSYAGGVLGAGTVILANITFNSTLGISGSIVLMLLGQTLFSILIDHFGWMGVAKRTIYPVEYLQVALICLGSGVLVFCAK
;
A
#
# COMPACT_ATOMS: atom_id res chain seq x y z
N ASP A 1 11.52 -10.58 14.94
CA ASP A 1 11.83 -10.89 13.53
C ASP A 1 10.75 -10.27 12.65
N PRO A 2 11.11 -9.32 11.77
CA PRO A 2 10.19 -8.64 10.85
C PRO A 2 9.37 -9.60 9.97
N VAL A 3 9.96 -10.73 9.56
CA VAL A 3 9.28 -11.71 8.69
C VAL A 3 8.17 -12.42 9.47
N TRP A 4 8.46 -12.84 10.70
CA TRP A 4 7.47 -13.44 11.60
C TRP A 4 6.35 -12.44 11.96
N ALA A 5 6.70 -11.18 12.24
CA ALA A 5 5.69 -10.15 12.49
C ALA A 5 4.74 -9.96 11.29
N SER A 6 5.30 -9.97 10.06
CA SER A 6 4.51 -9.86 8.83
C SER A 6 3.60 -11.07 8.63
N PHE A 7 4.10 -12.28 8.85
CA PHE A 7 3.29 -13.49 8.75
C PHE A 7 2.11 -13.48 9.73
N ILE A 8 2.32 -13.16 11.02
CA ILE A 8 1.22 -13.11 12.01
C ILE A 8 0.18 -12.07 11.59
N THR A 9 0.64 -10.89 11.17
CA THR A 9 -0.25 -9.80 10.73
C THR A 9 -1.13 -10.24 9.55
N HIS A 10 -0.54 -10.92 8.56
CA HIS A 10 -1.29 -11.41 7.39
C HIS A 10 -2.20 -12.60 7.74
N LEU A 11 -1.79 -13.48 8.65
CA LEU A 11 -2.62 -14.58 9.13
C LEU A 11 -3.87 -14.06 9.83
N VAL A 12 -3.70 -13.13 10.78
CA VAL A 12 -4.83 -12.49 11.48
C VAL A 12 -5.72 -11.73 10.51
N GLY A 13 -5.12 -10.96 9.58
CA GLY A 13 -5.85 -10.25 8.54
C GLY A 13 -6.65 -11.19 7.62
N THR A 14 -6.10 -12.36 7.29
CA THR A 14 -6.79 -13.39 6.51
C THR A 14 -7.98 -13.96 7.26
N LEU A 15 -7.82 -14.31 8.54
CA LEU A 15 -8.93 -14.81 9.37
C LEU A 15 -10.04 -13.76 9.51
N ALA A 16 -9.68 -12.49 9.71
CA ALA A 16 -10.63 -11.39 9.75
C ALA A 16 -11.36 -11.20 8.42
N ALA A 17 -10.63 -11.25 7.29
CA ALA A 17 -11.21 -11.16 5.95
C ALA A 17 -12.16 -12.34 5.64
N LEU A 18 -11.81 -13.56 6.07
CA LEU A 18 -12.70 -14.72 5.97
C LEU A 18 -13.98 -14.52 6.79
N GLY A 19 -13.88 -14.01 8.02
CA GLY A 19 -15.04 -13.66 8.83
C GLY A 19 -15.94 -12.62 8.14
N MET A 20 -15.35 -11.55 7.62
CA MET A 20 -16.10 -10.53 6.85
C MET A 20 -16.75 -11.13 5.60
N LEU A 21 -16.06 -12.03 4.88
CA LEU A 21 -16.62 -12.72 3.72
C LEU A 21 -17.85 -13.54 4.12
N MET A 22 -17.81 -14.27 5.24
CA MET A 22 -18.96 -15.05 5.71
C MET A 22 -20.14 -14.18 6.13
N LEU A 23 -19.88 -13.01 6.71
CA LEU A 23 -20.92 -12.10 7.21
C LEU A 23 -21.56 -11.25 6.10
N LEU A 24 -20.76 -10.78 5.14
CA LEU A 24 -21.18 -9.78 4.15
C LEU A 24 -21.51 -10.38 2.78
N ARG A 25 -21.10 -11.62 2.51
CA ARG A 25 -21.37 -12.26 1.21
C ARG A 25 -22.85 -12.59 1.09
N GLN A 26 -23.57 -11.71 0.43
CA GLN A 26 -24.93 -12.00 -0.03
C GLN A 26 -24.86 -13.07 -1.12
N SER A 27 -25.75 -14.06 -1.05
CA SER A 27 -25.91 -15.11 -2.05
C SER A 27 -26.48 -14.54 -3.35
N LYS A 28 -25.73 -13.67 -4.03
CA LYS A 28 -26.02 -13.30 -5.41
C LYS A 28 -25.29 -14.28 -6.33
N ASN A 29 -26.02 -14.73 -7.34
CA ASN A 29 -25.52 -15.51 -8.48
C ASN A 29 -24.60 -14.60 -9.31
N GLU A 30 -23.51 -14.13 -8.72
CA GLU A 30 -22.54 -13.31 -9.45
C GLU A 30 -21.70 -14.24 -10.31
N GLU A 31 -21.67 -13.95 -11.61
CA GLU A 31 -20.74 -14.59 -12.53
C GLU A 31 -19.35 -14.54 -11.91
N LYS A 32 -18.68 -15.70 -11.84
CA LYS A 32 -17.29 -15.79 -11.41
C LYS A 32 -16.41 -15.08 -12.44
N THR A 33 -16.35 -13.75 -12.36
CA THR A 33 -15.31 -12.97 -13.01
C THR A 33 -14.03 -13.27 -12.26
N GLN A 34 -13.15 -14.05 -12.88
CA GLN A 34 -11.84 -14.32 -12.32
C GLN A 34 -11.08 -13.01 -12.22
N ALA A 35 -10.70 -12.63 -11.01
CA ALA A 35 -9.85 -11.46 -10.81
C ALA A 35 -8.50 -11.69 -11.53
N PRO A 36 -7.95 -10.67 -12.19
CA PRO A 36 -6.71 -10.79 -12.93
C PRO A 36 -5.55 -11.12 -11.97
N LEU A 37 -4.55 -11.87 -12.45
CA LEU A 37 -3.47 -12.40 -11.59
C LEU A 37 -2.69 -11.32 -10.83
N TRP A 38 -2.54 -10.14 -11.41
CA TRP A 38 -1.84 -9.02 -10.77
C TRP A 38 -2.55 -8.52 -9.50
N SER A 39 -3.86 -8.75 -9.34
CA SER A 39 -4.61 -8.32 -8.15
C SER A 39 -4.14 -9.05 -6.89
N TYR A 40 -3.70 -10.31 -7.03
CA TYR A 40 -3.14 -11.09 -5.94
C TYR A 40 -1.73 -10.64 -5.52
N ALA A 41 -1.02 -9.90 -6.38
CA ALA A 41 0.30 -9.36 -6.06
C ALA A 41 0.24 -8.34 -4.89
N GLY A 42 -0.93 -7.76 -4.63
CA GLY A 42 -1.15 -6.87 -3.49
C GLY A 42 -0.80 -7.50 -2.14
N GLY A 43 -1.04 -8.82 -1.98
CA GLY A 43 -0.65 -9.53 -0.76
C GLY A 43 0.87 -9.63 -0.57
N VAL A 44 1.63 -9.83 -1.65
CA VAL A 44 3.10 -9.86 -1.61
C VAL A 44 3.65 -8.47 -1.29
N LEU A 45 3.12 -7.43 -1.95
CA LEU A 45 3.49 -6.05 -1.68
C LEU A 45 3.17 -5.65 -0.23
N GLY A 46 2.00 -6.04 0.28
CA GLY A 46 1.59 -5.84 1.68
C GLY A 46 2.49 -6.55 2.69
N ALA A 47 2.92 -7.77 2.41
CA ALA A 47 3.90 -8.48 3.24
C ALA A 47 5.23 -7.72 3.31
N GLY A 48 5.70 -7.21 2.17
CA GLY A 48 6.89 -6.36 2.09
C GLY A 48 6.76 -5.08 2.89
N THR A 49 5.64 -4.35 2.77
CA THR A 49 5.44 -3.09 3.50
C THR A 49 5.44 -3.31 5.02
N VAL A 50 4.83 -4.39 5.53
CA VAL A 50 4.86 -4.71 6.97
C VAL A 50 6.28 -5.06 7.44
N ILE A 51 7.04 -5.80 6.64
CA ILE A 51 8.45 -6.12 6.95
C ILE A 51 9.27 -4.82 7.03
N LEU A 52 9.17 -3.96 6.02
CA LEU A 52 9.89 -2.68 5.98
C LEU A 52 9.48 -1.78 7.14
N ALA A 53 8.18 -1.69 7.44
CA ALA A 53 7.69 -0.91 8.57
C ALA A 53 8.24 -1.42 9.91
N ASN A 54 8.32 -2.74 10.10
CA ASN A 54 8.86 -3.33 11.33
C ASN A 54 10.38 -3.11 11.48
N ILE A 55 11.14 -3.21 10.38
CA ILE A 55 12.57 -2.85 10.35
C ILE A 55 12.76 -1.40 10.75
N THR A 56 11.92 -0.52 10.20
CA THR A 56 12.05 0.92 10.35
C THR A 56 11.57 1.40 11.73
N PHE A 57 10.63 0.69 12.35
CA PHE A 57 10.11 0.97 13.70
C PHE A 57 11.22 1.13 14.76
N ASN A 58 12.23 0.26 14.73
CA ASN A 58 13.36 0.28 15.68
C ASN A 58 14.55 1.11 15.18
N SER A 59 14.42 1.79 14.03
CA SER A 59 15.47 2.60 13.43
C SER A 59 15.27 4.08 13.74
N THR A 60 16.27 4.90 13.39
CA THR A 60 16.22 6.37 13.55
C THR A 60 15.09 7.05 12.77
N LEU A 61 14.44 6.35 11.84
CA LEU A 61 13.31 6.90 11.07
C LEU A 61 12.01 6.98 11.90
N GLY A 62 11.86 6.12 12.91
CA GLY A 62 10.63 5.96 13.69
C GLY A 62 9.40 5.54 12.87
N ILE A 63 8.26 5.48 13.56
CA ILE A 63 6.96 5.07 12.98
C ILE A 63 6.45 6.12 11.98
N SER A 64 6.56 7.40 12.34
CA SER A 64 6.10 8.52 11.50
C SER A 64 6.82 8.56 10.15
N GLY A 65 8.15 8.38 10.14
CA GLY A 65 8.93 8.28 8.90
C GLY A 65 8.52 7.08 8.04
N SER A 66 8.24 5.94 8.67
CA SER A 66 7.77 4.72 7.98
C SER A 66 6.44 4.96 7.24
N ILE A 67 5.48 5.60 7.91
CA ILE A 67 4.15 5.89 7.34
C ILE A 67 4.28 6.82 6.14
N VAL A 68 5.08 7.89 6.26
CA VAL A 68 5.20 8.88 5.19
C VAL A 68 5.92 8.31 3.97
N LEU A 69 6.98 7.51 4.16
CA LEU A 69 7.62 6.82 3.03
C LEU A 69 6.66 5.83 2.35
N MET A 70 5.83 5.12 3.13
CA MET A 70 4.82 4.21 2.56
C MET A 70 3.79 4.97 1.72
N LEU A 71 3.28 6.09 2.23
CA LEU A 71 2.36 6.96 1.49
C LEU A 71 2.99 7.53 0.22
N LEU A 72 4.27 7.93 0.27
CA LEU A 72 5.00 8.40 -0.91
C LEU A 72 5.07 7.31 -1.98
N GLY A 73 5.47 6.10 -1.61
CA GLY A 73 5.54 4.96 -2.53
C GLY A 73 4.19 4.63 -3.16
N GLN A 74 3.13 4.60 -2.36
CA GLN A 74 1.76 4.36 -2.84
C GLN A 74 1.29 5.46 -3.80
N THR A 75 1.58 6.73 -3.50
CA THR A 75 1.20 7.87 -4.35
C THR A 75 1.93 7.83 -5.69
N LEU A 76 3.25 7.61 -5.67
CA LEU A 76 4.05 7.47 -6.89
C LEU A 76 3.55 6.30 -7.76
N PHE A 77 3.27 5.16 -7.13
CA PHE A 77 2.77 3.99 -7.84
C PHE A 77 1.38 4.22 -8.45
N SER A 78 0.49 4.92 -7.72
CA SER A 78 -0.83 5.32 -8.23
C SER A 78 -0.70 6.20 -9.48
N ILE A 79 0.16 7.22 -9.43
CA ILE A 79 0.38 8.11 -10.58
C ILE A 79 0.92 7.32 -11.79
N LEU A 80 1.84 6.38 -11.58
CA LEU A 80 2.37 5.53 -12.65
C LEU A 80 1.26 4.68 -13.27
N ILE A 81 0.44 4.03 -12.45
CA ILE A 81 -0.69 3.23 -12.93
C ILE A 81 -1.66 4.08 -13.75
N ASP A 82 -2.06 5.24 -13.22
CA ASP A 82 -3.02 6.14 -13.86
C ASP A 82 -2.44 6.70 -15.18
N HIS A 83 -1.16 7.05 -15.18
CA HIS A 83 -0.50 7.62 -16.36
C HIS A 83 -0.34 6.63 -17.50
N PHE A 84 0.03 5.38 -17.18
CA PHE A 84 0.21 4.34 -18.20
C PHE A 84 -1.07 3.57 -18.52
N GLY A 85 -2.13 3.73 -17.73
CA GLY A 85 -3.35 2.92 -17.84
C GLY A 85 -3.10 1.45 -17.50
N TRP A 86 -2.14 1.18 -16.61
CA TRP A 86 -1.86 -0.19 -16.18
C TRP A 86 -3.07 -0.77 -15.44
N MET A 87 -3.15 -2.10 -15.31
CA MET A 87 -4.23 -2.76 -14.57
C MET A 87 -5.67 -2.51 -15.12
N GLY A 88 -5.78 -1.99 -16.34
CA GLY A 88 -7.08 -1.77 -17.00
C GLY A 88 -7.81 -0.50 -16.54
N VAL A 89 -7.16 0.39 -15.79
CA VAL A 89 -7.72 1.73 -15.50
C VAL A 89 -7.60 2.66 -16.71
N ALA A 90 -8.56 3.59 -16.80
CA ALA A 90 -8.56 4.60 -17.85
C ALA A 90 -7.31 5.47 -17.74
N LYS A 91 -6.55 5.55 -18.84
CA LYS A 91 -5.33 6.34 -18.92
C LYS A 91 -5.66 7.81 -18.63
N ARG A 92 -4.99 8.39 -17.64
CA ARG A 92 -5.18 9.77 -17.21
C ARG A 92 -3.96 10.62 -17.57
N THR A 93 -4.21 11.83 -18.06
CA THR A 93 -3.16 12.84 -18.24
C THR A 93 -2.73 13.36 -16.88
N ILE A 94 -1.42 13.38 -16.63
CA ILE A 94 -0.85 13.96 -15.41
C ILE A 94 -0.96 15.48 -15.52
N TYR A 95 -1.61 16.08 -14.53
CA TYR A 95 -1.72 17.52 -14.30
C TYR A 95 -0.60 18.03 -13.40
N PRO A 96 -0.26 19.33 -13.50
CA PRO A 96 0.74 19.97 -12.65
C PRO A 96 0.54 19.78 -11.13
N VAL A 97 -0.72 19.62 -10.70
CA VAL A 97 -1.08 19.43 -9.29
C VAL A 97 -0.54 18.12 -8.70
N GLU A 98 -0.39 17.06 -9.49
CA GLU A 98 0.14 15.78 -9.00
C GLU A 98 1.63 15.84 -8.74
N TYR A 99 2.37 16.61 -9.55
CA TYR A 99 3.77 16.92 -9.25
C TYR A 99 3.91 17.73 -7.97
N LEU A 100 2.99 18.67 -7.71
CA LEU A 100 2.96 19.42 -6.45
C LEU A 100 2.66 18.51 -5.25
N GLN A 101 1.72 17.57 -5.38
CA GLN A 101 1.43 16.58 -4.33
C GLN A 101 2.67 15.74 -4.00
N VAL A 102 3.32 15.17 -5.02
CA VAL A 102 4.57 14.41 -4.83
C VAL A 102 5.65 15.28 -4.20
N ALA A 103 5.83 16.52 -4.66
CA ALA A 103 6.80 17.45 -4.10
C ALA A 103 6.53 17.75 -2.61
N LEU A 104 5.27 17.99 -2.24
CA LEU A 104 4.88 18.23 -0.84
C LEU A 104 5.10 17.00 0.05
N ILE A 105 4.77 15.80 -0.45
CA ILE A 105 5.04 14.55 0.29
C ILE A 105 6.55 14.35 0.45
N CYS A 106 7.34 14.57 -0.61
CA CYS A 106 8.80 14.49 -0.54
C CYS A 106 9.38 15.49 0.47
N LEU A 107 8.96 16.75 0.44
CA LEU A 107 9.39 17.78 1.39
C LEU A 107 9.02 17.41 2.82
N GLY A 108 7.76 17.05 3.07
CA GLY A 108 7.29 16.64 4.39
C GLY A 108 8.02 15.39 4.92
N SER A 109 8.27 14.41 4.03
CA SER A 109 9.05 13.22 4.36
C SER A 109 10.49 13.57 4.73
N GLY A 110 11.12 14.50 3.99
CA GLY A 110 12.46 14.97 4.28
C GLY A 110 12.53 15.65 5.65
N VAL A 111 11.61 16.57 5.93
CA VAL A 111 11.55 17.23 7.24
C VAL A 111 11.37 16.21 8.36
N LEU A 112 10.43 15.27 8.22
CA LEU A 112 10.21 14.25 9.26
C LEU A 112 11.42 13.33 9.44
N VAL A 113 12.08 12.91 8.36
CA VAL A 113 13.23 11.99 8.44
C VAL A 113 14.49 12.69 8.96
N PHE A 114 14.72 13.95 8.57
CA PHE A 114 15.96 14.67 8.90
C PHE A 114 15.87 15.53 10.16
N CYS A 115 14.69 16.08 10.51
CA CYS A 115 14.49 16.85 11.76
C CYS A 115 14.01 16.00 12.95
N ALA A 116 13.57 14.76 12.75
CA ALA A 116 13.28 13.85 13.88
C ALA A 116 14.53 13.17 14.44
N LYS A 117 15.71 13.42 13.86
CA LYS A 117 17.03 13.10 14.42
C LYS A 117 17.47 14.22 15.37
#